data_AF-A0A9E5TJD3-F1
#
_entry.id   AF-A0A9E5TJD3-F1
#
_cell.length_a   1.000
_cell.length_b   1.000
_cell.length_c   1.000
_cell.angle_alpha   90.00
_cell.angle_beta   90.00
_cell.angle_gamma   90.00
#
_symmetry.space_group_name_H-M   'P 1'
#
loop_
_entity.id
_entity.type
_entity.pdbx_description
1 polymer ?
#
loop_
_entity_poly.entity_id
_entity_poly.type
_entity_poly.pdbx_seq_one_letter_code
_entity_poly.pdbx_strand_id
1 'polypeptide(L)' 'TSREGVTGQVCDARGRDSDGDTIGLTLWNEEIDRVNVNDRVKIVDGWASEWQGNLQVSAGRYGKLEV' A
#
# COMPACT_ATOMS: atom_id res chain seq x y z
N THR A 1 -16.06 -10.25 26.25
CA THR A 1 -14.84 -9.94 25.49
C THR A 1 -15.23 -9.23 24.21
N SER A 2 -15.42 -7.92 24.27
CA SER A 2 -15.83 -7.12 23.12
C SER A 2 -14.63 -6.98 22.18
N ARG A 3 -14.62 -7.74 21.08
CA ARG A 3 -13.77 -7.42 19.94
C ARG A 3 -14.50 -6.31 19.20
N GLU A 4 -14.14 -5.06 19.47
CA GLU A 4 -14.49 -3.96 18.58
C GLU A 4 -13.72 -4.22 17.28
N GLY A 5 -14.37 -4.92 16.35
CA GLY A 5 -13.84 -5.15 15.02
C GLY A 5 -13.81 -3.81 14.31
N VAL A 6 -12.69 -3.10 14.41
CA VAL A 6 -12.45 -1.91 13.59
C VAL A 6 -12.52 -2.39 12.15
N THR A 7 -13.52 -1.94 11.38
CA THR A 7 -13.66 -2.27 9.96
C THR A 7 -12.52 -1.57 9.21
N GLY A 8 -11.37 -2.24 9.16
CA GLY A 8 -10.23 -1.78 8.37
C GLY A 8 -10.51 -2.01 6.89
N GLN A 9 -10.62 -0.94 6.11
CA GLN A 9 -10.61 -1.04 4.66
C GLN A 9 -9.17 -1.25 4.19
N VAL A 10 -8.99 -2.20 3.28
CA VAL A 10 -7.73 -2.46 2.61
C VAL A 10 -7.97 -2.47 1.10
N CYS A 11 -7.08 -1.84 0.35
CA CYS A 11 -7.11 -1.81 -1.10
C CYS A 11 -5.78 -2.34 -1.65
N ASP A 12 -5.87 -3.24 -2.63
CA ASP A 12 -4.73 -3.69 -3.43
C ASP A 12 -4.65 -2.84 -4.69
N ALA A 13 -3.63 -1.99 -4.75
CA ALA A 13 -3.27 -1.21 -5.92
C ALA A 13 -2.13 -1.93 -6.67
N ARG A 14 -2.09 -1.81 -8.00
CA ARG A 14 -0.97 -2.30 -8.81
C ARG A 14 -0.30 -1.14 -9.49
N GLY A 15 0.97 -0.94 -9.17
CA GLY A 15 1.84 0.03 -9.83
C GLY A 15 2.78 -0.67 -10.79
N ARG A 16 3.36 0.10 -11.71
CA ARG A 16 4.52 -0.34 -12.48
C ARG A 16 5.67 0.61 -12.16
N ASP A 17 6.80 0.06 -11.75
CA ASP A 17 8.01 0.86 -11.55
C ASP A 17 8.63 1.26 -12.90
N SER A 18 9.57 2.19 -12.88
CA SER A 18 10.34 2.64 -14.04
C SER A 18 11.14 1.51 -14.70
N ASP A 19 11.49 0.47 -13.93
CA ASP A 19 12.17 -0.74 -14.44
C ASP A 19 11.24 -1.66 -15.25
N GLY A 20 9.92 -1.44 -15.17
CA GLY A 20 8.91 -2.25 -15.86
C GLY A 20 8.27 -3.34 -14.99
N ASP A 21 8.77 -3.55 -13.78
CA ASP A 21 8.21 -4.49 -12.82
C ASP A 21 6.85 -4.04 -12.29
N THR A 22 5.94 -5.01 -12.17
CA THR A 22 4.63 -4.78 -11.58
C THR A 22 4.72 -4.95 -10.07
N ILE A 23 4.47 -3.87 -9.34
CA ILE A 23 4.49 -3.85 -7.88
C ILE A 23 3.05 -3.85 -7.37
N GLY A 24 2.76 -4.68 -6.37
CA GLY A 24 1.55 -4.60 -5.57
C GLY A 24 1.73 -3.57 -4.46
N LEU A 25 0.72 -2.76 -4.22
CA LEU A 25 0.70 -1.73 -3.20
C LEU A 25 -0.52 -1.95 -2.32
N THR A 26 -0.32 -2.18 -1.04
CA THR A 26 -1.41 -2.37 -0.07
C THR A 26 -1.66 -1.08 0.70
N LEU A 27 -2.80 -0.47 0.42
CA LEU A 27 -3.30 0.78 1.01
C LEU A 27 -4.30 0.49 2.12
N TRP A 28 -4.22 1.21 3.24
CA TRP A 28 -5.13 1.05 4.38
C TRP A 28 -5.99 2.28 4.59
N ASN A 29 -7.30 2.06 4.79
CA ASN A 29 -8.29 3.05 5.23
C ASN A 29 -8.13 4.42 4.53
N GLU A 30 -7.54 5.39 5.24
CA GLU A 30 -7.32 6.76 4.77
C GLU A 30 -6.40 6.88 3.56
N GLU A 31 -5.46 5.95 3.38
CA GLU A 31 -4.57 5.93 2.23
C GLU A 31 -5.35 5.64 0.94
N ILE A 32 -6.42 4.83 1.03
CA ILE A 32 -7.26 4.48 -0.12
C ILE A 32 -8.00 5.71 -0.64
N ASP A 33 -8.44 6.59 0.26
CA ASP A 33 -9.14 7.82 -0.10
C ASP A 33 -8.18 8.90 -0.63
N ARG A 34 -6.94 8.92 -0.14
CA ARG A 34 -5.91 9.86 -0.59
C ARG A 34 -5.28 9.50 -1.94
N VAL A 35 -5.13 8.21 -2.23
CA VAL A 35 -4.46 7.73 -3.45
C VAL A 35 -5.46 7.65 -4.60
N ASN A 36 -5.13 8.33 -5.69
CA ASN A 36 -5.89 8.26 -6.94
C ASN A 36 -5.13 7.48 -8.02
N VAL A 37 -5.87 6.90 -8.96
CA VAL A 37 -5.30 6.25 -10.14
C VAL A 37 -4.55 7.31 -10.97
N ASN A 38 -3.28 7.05 -11.31
CA ASN A 38 -2.29 7.96 -11.92
C ASN A 38 -1.49 8.84 -10.96
N ASP A 39 -1.75 8.75 -9.66
CA ASP A 39 -0.94 9.49 -8.68
C ASP A 39 0.39 8.77 -8.36
N ARG A 40 1.41 9.54 -7.97
CA ARG A 40 2.76 9.06 -7.67
C ARG A 40 2.94 8.94 -6.18
N VAL A 41 2.48 7.83 -5.65
CA VAL A 41 2.67 7.52 -4.23
C VAL A 41 4.14 7.23 -3.90
N LYS A 42 4.61 7.82 -2.81
CA LYS A 42 5.90 7.56 -2.18
C LYS A 42 5.68 7.00 -0.79
N ILE A 43 6.14 5.77 -0.58
CA ILE A 43 6.15 5.17 0.75
C ILE A 43 7.50 5.46 1.42
N VAL A 44 7.45 5.99 2.63
CA VAL A 44 8.61 6.28 3.50
C VAL A 44 8.51 5.40 4.74
N ASP A 45 9.60 4.72 5.12
CA ASP A 45 9.63 3.78 6.27
C ASP A 45 8.55 2.68 6.23
N GLY A 46 8.11 2.32 5.01
CA GLY A 46 7.15 1.25 4.80
C GLY A 46 7.76 -0.14 4.75
N TRP A 47 6.88 -1.12 4.63
CA TRP A 47 7.22 -2.52 4.44
C TRP A 47 7.22 -2.86 2.94
N ALA A 48 8.29 -3.49 2.46
CA ALA A 48 8.38 -4.06 1.13
C ALA A 48 8.73 -5.54 1.24
N SER A 49 7.97 -6.40 0.56
CA SER A 49 8.19 -7.84 0.52
C SER A 49 7.91 -8.37 -0.86
N GLU A 50 8.86 -9.10 -1.42
CA GLU A 50 8.67 -9.82 -2.67
C GLU A 50 7.97 -11.14 -2.41
N TRP A 51 6.85 -11.37 -3.10
CA TRP A 51 6.10 -12.62 -3.03
C TRP A 51 5.93 -13.21 -4.42
N GLN A 52 6.50 -14.40 -4.66
CA GLN A 52 6.42 -15.11 -5.94
C GLN A 52 6.80 -14.24 -7.16
N GLY A 53 7.83 -13.40 -7.02
CA GLY A 53 8.31 -12.50 -8.09
C GLY A 53 7.47 -11.24 -8.29
N ASN A 54 6.51 -10.95 -7.42
CA ASN A 54 5.80 -9.67 -7.38
C ASN A 54 6.18 -8.93 -6.10
N LEU A 55 6.73 -7.72 -6.23
CA LEU A 55 7.06 -6.88 -5.09
C LEU A 55 5.77 -6.31 -4.49
N GLN A 56 5.48 -6.61 -3.24
CA GLN A 56 4.37 -6.02 -2.49
C GLN A 56 4.90 -4.97 -1.51
N VAL A 57 4.38 -3.75 -1.58
CA VAL A 57 4.76 -2.62 -0.75
C VAL A 57 3.55 -2.16 0.05
N SER A 58 3.76 -1.76 1.30
CA SER A 58 2.72 -1.17 2.15
C SER A 58 3.34 -0.16 3.10
N ALA A 59 2.59 0.86 3.52
CA ALA A 59 3.05 1.75 4.57
C ALA A 59 3.23 1.03 5.93
N GLY A 60 2.52 -0.08 6.17
CA GLY A 60 2.60 -0.79 7.45
C GLY A 60 2.20 0.09 8.64
N ARG A 61 2.63 -0.27 9.85
CA ARG A 61 2.23 0.44 11.09
C ARG A 61 2.96 1.78 11.30
N TYR A 62 4.16 1.93 10.74
CA TYR A 62 5.03 3.09 10.97
C TYR A 62 5.42 3.85 9.71
N GLY A 63 5.15 3.28 8.53
CA GLY A 63 5.44 3.95 7.29
C GLY A 63 4.44 5.06 7.03
N LYS A 64 4.90 6.01 6.22
CA LYS A 64 4.12 7.13 5.74
C LYS A 64 3.90 6.93 4.26
N LEU A 65 2.67 7.12 3.83
CA LEU A 65 2.32 7.22 2.42
C LEU A 65 2.14 8.70 2.08
N GLU A 66 3.01 9.19 1.20
CA GLU A 66 2.91 10.50 0.58
C GLU A 66 2.35 10.31 -0.84
N VAL A 67 1.39 11.13 -1.23
CA VAL A 67 0.77 11.16 -2.57
C VAL A 67 1.27 12.42 -3.27
#